data_AF-A0A8H6HYW1-F1
#
_entry.id   AF-A0A8H6HYW1-F1
#
_cell.length_a   1.000
_cell.length_b   1.000
_cell.length_c   1.000
_cell.angle_alpha   90.00
_cell.angle_beta   90.00
_cell.angle_gamma   90.00
#
_symmetry.space_group_name_H-M   'P 1'
#
loop_
_entity.id
_entity.type
_entity.pdbx_description
1 polymer ?
#
loop_
_entity_poly.entity_id
_entity_poly.type
_entity_poly.pdbx_seq_one_letter_code
_entity_poly.pdbx_strand_id
1 'polypeptide(L)'
;MSGHEGPSIYHLLDSNVPPKPVEIPFVESRILDLVHRISELRKLEQELERHRAILSPVRRIPGEVLGHIFTFLQPFENGEKVRTADGRKELVGLSLVCKLWHDATLCTHGLWTGLQIKPRHTI
;
A
#
# COMPACT_ATOMS: atom_id res chain seq x y z
N MET A 1 -37.68 25.09 -18.49
CA MET A 1 -37.29 24.63 -17.14
C MET A 1 -35.98 25.31 -16.83
N SER A 2 -36.03 26.42 -16.09
CA SER A 2 -34.92 27.36 -15.93
C SER A 2 -33.77 26.76 -15.14
N GLY A 3 -32.61 26.61 -15.78
CA GLY A 3 -31.36 26.36 -15.07
C GLY A 3 -30.97 27.63 -14.32
N HIS A 4 -30.95 27.55 -12.99
CA HIS A 4 -30.28 28.55 -12.17
C HIS A 4 -28.77 28.44 -12.44
N GLU A 5 -28.26 29.29 -13.34
CA GLU A 5 -26.82 29.56 -13.41
C GLU A 5 -26.42 30.25 -12.11
N GLY A 6 -25.78 29.49 -11.21
CA GLY A 6 -25.25 30.02 -9.96
C GLY A 6 -24.18 31.11 -10.20
N PRO A 7 -23.80 31.87 -9.17
CA PRO A 7 -22.79 32.92 -9.30
C PRO A 7 -21.47 32.33 -9.83
N SER A 8 -20.86 33.03 -10.80
CA SER A 8 -19.58 32.65 -11.38
C SER A 8 -18.45 32.83 -10.37
N ILE A 9 -17.95 31.71 -9.82
CA ILE A 9 -16.83 31.69 -8.86
C ILE A 9 -15.45 31.58 -9.52
N TYR A 10 -15.37 31.52 -10.86
CA TYR A 10 -14.09 31.33 -11.57
C TYR A 10 -13.05 32.39 -11.19
N HIS A 11 -13.49 33.63 -10.97
CA HIS A 11 -12.62 34.71 -10.53
C HIS A 11 -11.98 34.47 -9.15
N LEU A 12 -12.59 33.67 -8.27
CA LEU A 12 -12.05 33.28 -6.97
C LEU A 12 -11.01 32.14 -7.08
N LEU A 13 -11.00 31.40 -8.19
CA LEU A 13 -10.05 30.30 -8.40
C LEU A 13 -8.70 30.81 -8.90
N ASP A 14 -8.69 31.93 -9.61
CA ASP A 14 -7.50 32.51 -10.26
C ASP A 14 -7.03 33.81 -9.57
N SER A 15 -7.61 34.19 -8.42
CA SER A 15 -7.22 35.41 -7.67
C SER A 15 -7.37 35.27 -6.15
N ASN A 16 -6.75 36.18 -5.40
CA ASN A 16 -6.87 36.27 -3.94
C ASN A 16 -8.01 37.21 -3.47
N VAL A 17 -9.01 37.48 -4.33
CA VAL A 17 -10.15 38.34 -3.96
C VAL A 17 -11.03 37.60 -2.92
N PRO A 18 -11.44 38.26 -1.82
CA PRO A 18 -12.30 37.62 -0.83
C PRO A 18 -13.69 37.32 -1.42
N PRO A 19 -14.29 36.15 -1.13
CA PRO A 19 -15.60 35.78 -1.65
C PRO A 19 -16.69 36.69 -1.09
N LYS A 20 -17.68 37.02 -1.93
CA LYS A 20 -18.88 37.74 -1.51
C LYS A 20 -19.76 36.82 -0.65
N PRO A 21 -20.59 37.37 0.25
CA PRO A 21 -21.49 36.56 1.09
C PRO A 21 -22.41 35.60 0.31
N VAL A 22 -22.78 35.93 -0.92
CA VAL A 22 -23.60 35.06 -1.80
C VAL A 22 -22.82 33.91 -2.44
N GLU A 23 -21.50 34.04 -2.56
CA GLU A 23 -20.63 33.03 -3.15
C GLU A 23 -20.22 31.97 -2.13
N ILE A 24 -20.18 32.30 -0.84
CA ILE A 24 -19.76 31.38 0.24
C ILE A 24 -20.64 30.11 0.28
N PRO A 25 -21.98 30.17 0.38
CA PRO A 25 -22.80 28.96 0.44
C PRO A 25 -22.72 28.12 -0.85
N PHE A 26 -22.52 28.79 -1.99
CA PHE A 26 -22.33 28.11 -3.27
C PHE A 26 -21.01 27.32 -3.27
N VAL A 27 -19.90 27.93 -2.85
CA VAL A 27 -18.60 27.26 -2.73
C VAL A 27 -18.65 26.12 -1.71
N GLU A 28 -19.28 26.33 -0.55
CA GLU A 28 -19.47 25.28 0.45
C GLU A 28 -20.24 24.08 -0.10
N SER A 29 -21.36 24.32 -0.80
CA SER A 29 -22.13 23.26 -1.45
C SER A 29 -21.31 22.52 -2.52
N ARG A 30 -20.51 23.25 -3.31
CA ARG A 30 -19.60 22.66 -4.31
C ARG A 30 -18.52 21.82 -3.66
N ILE A 31 -17.94 22.24 -2.54
CA ILE A 31 -16.96 21.46 -1.76
C ILE A 31 -17.59 20.15 -1.28
N LEU A 32 -18.81 20.20 -0.71
CA LEU A 32 -19.51 19.01 -0.24
C LEU A 32 -19.79 18.01 -1.37
N ASP A 33 -20.26 18.48 -2.53
CA ASP A 33 -20.47 17.66 -3.72
C ASP A 33 -19.15 17.01 -4.20
N LEU A 34 -18.07 17.77 -4.27
CA LEU A 34 -16.76 17.25 -4.68
C LEU A 34 -16.19 16.23 -3.68
N VAL A 35 -16.30 16.49 -2.38
CA VAL A 35 -15.89 15.55 -1.32
C VAL A 35 -16.69 14.25 -1.44
N HIS A 36 -18.00 14.34 -1.67
CA HIS A 36 -18.83 13.17 -1.87
C HIS A 36 -18.41 12.37 -3.11
N ARG A 37 -18.19 13.03 -4.26
CA ARG A 37 -17.70 12.36 -5.48
C ARG A 37 -16.35 11.70 -5.31
N ILE A 38 -15.41 12.35 -4.62
CA ILE A 38 -14.09 11.76 -4.29
C ILE A 38 -14.28 10.50 -3.44
N SER A 39 -15.24 10.52 -2.50
CA SER A 39 -15.52 9.34 -1.67
C SER A 39 -16.05 8.15 -2.48
N GLU A 40 -16.92 8.41 -3.47
CA GLU A 40 -17.44 7.37 -4.36
C GLU A 40 -16.36 6.84 -5.31
N LEU A 41 -15.53 7.71 -5.88
CA LEU A 41 -14.38 7.29 -6.70
C LEU A 41 -13.43 6.39 -5.92
N ARG A 42 -13.12 6.71 -4.67
CA ARG A 42 -12.28 5.87 -3.81
C ARG A 42 -12.86 4.48 -3.56
N LYS A 43 -14.19 4.35 -3.44
CA LYS A 43 -14.85 3.04 -3.31
C LYS A 43 -14.67 2.21 -4.58
N LEU A 44 -14.83 2.83 -5.74
CA LEU A 44 -14.62 2.18 -7.04
C LEU A 44 -13.16 1.78 -7.26
N GLU A 45 -12.21 2.62 -6.87
CA GLU A 45 -10.78 2.30 -6.90
C GLU A 45 -10.46 1.08 -6.01
N GLN A 46 -11.02 1.03 -4.80
CA GLN A 46 -10.87 -0.14 -3.92
C GLN A 46 -11.49 -1.40 -4.53
N GLU A 47 -12.65 -1.28 -5.19
CA GLU A 47 -13.27 -2.41 -5.89
C GLU A 47 -12.41 -2.91 -7.05
N LEU A 48 -11.89 -2.00 -7.87
CA LEU A 48 -10.98 -2.31 -8.95
C LEU A 48 -9.74 -3.04 -8.43
N GLU A 49 -9.15 -2.56 -7.34
CA GLU A 49 -7.96 -3.17 -6.77
C GLU A 49 -8.22 -4.56 -6.20
N ARG A 50 -9.38 -4.79 -5.58
CA ARG A 50 -9.78 -6.14 -5.14
C ARG A 50 -9.88 -7.11 -6.31
N HIS A 51 -10.45 -6.69 -7.44
CA HIS A 51 -10.54 -7.53 -8.64
C HIS A 51 -9.17 -7.79 -9.27
N ARG A 52 -8.31 -6.76 -9.35
CA ARG A 52 -6.91 -6.91 -9.79
C ARG A 52 -6.13 -7.88 -8.91
N ALA A 53 -6.32 -7.81 -7.59
CA ALA A 53 -5.67 -8.69 -6.64
C ALA A 53 -6.05 -10.16 -6.85
N ILE A 54 -7.29 -10.46 -7.24
CA ILE A 54 -7.72 -11.83 -7.60
C ILE A 54 -6.92 -12.35 -8.79
N LEU A 55 -6.73 -11.51 -9.81
CA LEU A 55 -5.96 -11.84 -11.00
C LEU A 55 -4.46 -11.61 -10.83
N SER A 56 -3.98 -11.27 -9.63
CA SER A 56 -2.56 -10.99 -9.39
C SER A 56 -1.71 -12.20 -9.80
N PRO A 57 -0.63 -12.00 -10.58
CA PRO A 57 0.27 -13.07 -10.97
C PRO A 57 0.82 -13.84 -9.77
N VAL A 58 1.03 -13.17 -8.62
CA VAL A 58 1.62 -13.78 -7.42
C VAL A 58 0.76 -14.93 -6.86
N ARG A 59 -0.55 -14.92 -7.10
CA ARG A 59 -1.47 -16.00 -6.68
C ARG A 59 -1.39 -17.24 -7.57
N ARG A 60 -0.73 -17.13 -8.73
CA ARG A 60 -0.55 -18.21 -9.72
C ARG A 60 0.87 -18.77 -9.72
N ILE A 61 1.77 -18.19 -8.93
CA ILE A 61 3.15 -18.67 -8.79
C ILE A 61 3.14 -19.93 -7.90
N PRO A 62 3.80 -21.03 -8.32
CA PRO A 62 3.97 -22.21 -7.47
C PRO A 62 4.69 -21.86 -6.16
N GLY A 63 4.34 -22.56 -5.08
CA GLY A 63 4.90 -22.28 -3.74
C GLY A 63 6.43 -22.38 -3.70
N GLU A 64 7.02 -23.28 -4.49
CA GLU A 64 8.46 -23.48 -4.58
C GLU A 64 9.17 -22.28 -5.21
N VAL A 65 8.58 -21.71 -6.27
CA VAL A 65 9.10 -20.52 -6.95
C VAL A 65 8.98 -19.31 -6.03
N LEU A 66 7.85 -19.18 -5.32
CA LEU A 66 7.63 -18.12 -4.34
C LEU A 66 8.64 -18.20 -3.19
N GLY A 67 8.87 -19.41 -2.66
CA GLY A 67 9.89 -19.68 -1.65
C GLY A 67 11.30 -19.33 -2.11
N HIS A 68 11.65 -19.68 -3.35
CA HIS A 68 12.92 -19.30 -3.97
C HIS A 68 13.08 -17.77 -4.06
N ILE A 69 12.02 -17.05 -4.46
CA ILE A 69 11.99 -15.58 -4.47
C ILE A 69 12.29 -15.01 -3.08
N PHE A 70 11.69 -15.56 -2.02
CA PHE A 70 11.95 -15.10 -0.66
C PHE A 70 13.40 -15.23 -0.22
N THR A 71 14.18 -16.14 -0.83
CA THR A 71 15.61 -16.27 -0.49
C THR A 71 16.45 -15.07 -0.94
N PHE A 72 15.94 -14.23 -1.85
CA PHE A 72 16.57 -12.98 -2.28
C PHE A 72 16.28 -11.80 -1.35
N LEU A 73 15.34 -11.95 -0.40
CA LEU A 73 14.99 -10.91 0.56
C LEU A 73 15.96 -10.85 1.75
N GLN A 74 16.88 -11.82 1.88
CA GLN A 74 17.88 -11.80 2.94
C GLN A 74 18.95 -10.74 2.65
N PRO A 75 19.35 -9.93 3.66
CA PRO A 75 20.45 -8.99 3.55
C PRO A 75 21.74 -9.69 3.09
N PHE A 76 22.54 -9.02 2.29
CA PHE A 76 23.89 -9.44 1.94
C PHE A 76 24.89 -8.50 2.62
N GLU A 77 25.85 -9.05 3.35
CA GLU A 77 27.02 -8.30 3.82
C GLU A 77 28.29 -9.05 3.40
N ASN A 78 29.29 -8.32 2.91
CA ASN A 78 30.58 -8.88 2.47
C ASN A 78 30.50 -10.05 1.46
N GLY A 79 29.47 -10.06 0.61
CA GLY A 79 29.27 -11.10 -0.41
C GLY A 79 28.56 -12.36 0.11
N GLU A 80 28.17 -12.41 1.38
CA GLU A 80 27.45 -13.52 1.98
C GLU A 80 26.05 -13.09 2.44
N LYS A 81 25.09 -14.02 2.40
CA LYS A 81 23.76 -13.79 2.97
C LYS A 81 23.88 -13.70 4.49
N VAL A 82 23.56 -12.55 5.06
CA VAL A 82 23.60 -12.33 6.51
C VAL A 82 22.19 -12.35 7.08
N ARG A 83 22.05 -13.10 8.18
CA ARG A 83 20.80 -13.17 8.92
C ARG A 83 20.81 -12.30 10.15
N THR A 84 20.35 -11.08 9.96
CA THR A 84 20.10 -10.16 11.05
C THR A 84 18.82 -10.54 11.82
N ALA A 85 18.66 -9.99 13.02
CA ALA A 85 17.40 -10.12 13.75
C ALA A 85 16.22 -9.52 12.97
N ASP A 86 16.46 -8.47 12.18
CA ASP A 86 15.43 -7.81 11.39
C ASP A 86 15.04 -8.63 10.16
N GLY A 87 15.99 -9.27 9.48
CA GLY A 87 15.67 -10.20 8.38
C GLY A 87 14.81 -11.39 8.83
N ARG A 88 14.96 -11.86 10.09
CA ARG A 88 14.06 -12.88 10.66
C ARG A 88 12.64 -12.35 10.88
N LYS A 89 12.48 -11.09 11.30
CA LYS A 89 11.16 -10.47 11.44
C LYS A 89 10.48 -10.32 10.08
N GLU A 90 11.24 -9.97 9.04
CA GLU A 90 10.72 -9.89 7.68
C GLU A 90 10.25 -11.25 7.16
N LEU A 91 11.02 -12.32 7.38
CA LEU A 91 10.60 -13.69 7.03
C LEU A 91 9.32 -14.12 7.76
N VAL A 92 9.18 -13.76 9.04
CA VAL A 92 7.93 -13.96 9.78
C VAL A 92 6.80 -13.11 9.19
N GLY A 93 7.09 -11.89 8.74
CA GLY A 93 6.13 -11.04 8.04
C GLY A 93 5.60 -11.70 6.76
N LEU A 94 6.47 -12.33 5.97
CA LEU A 94 6.08 -13.06 4.76
C LEU A 94 5.13 -14.22 5.08
N SER A 95 5.39 -14.98 6.16
CA SER A 95 4.54 -16.11 6.54
C SER A 95 3.14 -15.68 7.02
N LEU A 96 2.96 -14.41 7.37
CA LEU A 96 1.68 -13.86 7.83
C LEU A 96 0.81 -13.25 6.72
N VAL A 97 1.30 -13.21 5.47
CA VAL A 97 0.54 -12.61 4.34
C VAL A 97 -0.68 -13.45 3.97
N CYS A 98 -0.48 -14.76 3.73
CA CYS A 98 -1.56 -15.72 3.48
C CYS A 98 -1.05 -17.17 3.63
N LYS A 99 -1.96 -18.15 3.56
CA LYS A 99 -1.61 -19.58 3.69
C LYS A 99 -0.57 -20.05 2.66
N LEU A 100 -0.68 -19.61 1.40
CA LEU A 100 0.31 -19.97 0.37
C LEU A 100 1.71 -19.45 0.72
N TRP A 101 1.81 -18.22 1.22
CA TRP A 101 3.10 -17.63 1.58
C TRP A 101 3.67 -18.28 2.84
N HIS A 102 2.81 -18.60 3.81
CA HIS A 102 3.17 -19.38 4.99
C HIS A 102 3.80 -20.72 4.59
N ASP A 103 3.10 -21.50 3.76
CA ASP A 103 3.54 -22.83 3.35
C ASP A 103 4.83 -22.74 2.52
N ALA A 104 4.92 -21.79 1.58
CA ALA A 104 6.14 -21.53 0.80
C ALA A 104 7.35 -21.17 1.70
N THR A 105 7.12 -20.36 2.73
CA THR A 105 8.18 -19.96 3.68
C THR A 105 8.65 -21.16 4.51
N LEU A 106 7.73 -22.00 5.00
CA LEU A 106 8.08 -23.19 5.78
C LEU A 106 8.77 -24.27 4.95
N CYS A 107 8.29 -24.54 3.73
CA CYS A 107 8.84 -25.56 2.85
C CYS A 107 10.23 -25.18 2.31
N THR A 108 10.60 -23.90 2.36
CA THR A 108 11.90 -23.42 1.88
C THR A 108 12.91 -23.40 3.02
N HIS A 109 13.51 -24.57 3.30
CA HIS A 109 14.52 -24.77 4.35
C HIS A 109 15.64 -23.71 4.34
N GLY A 110 16.08 -23.25 3.17
CA GLY A 110 17.11 -22.21 3.00
C GLY A 110 16.75 -20.84 3.63
N LEU A 111 15.47 -20.59 3.92
CA LEU A 111 15.01 -19.42 4.67
C LEU A 111 15.20 -19.56 6.19
N TRP A 112 15.44 -20.79 6.67
CA TRP A 112 15.62 -21.11 8.10
C TRP A 112 17.02 -21.67 8.45
N THR A 113 17.86 -22.01 7.47
CA THR A 113 19.30 -22.34 7.67
C THR A 113 20.22 -21.16 8.03
N GLY A 114 20.73 -21.10 9.26
CA GLY A 114 21.76 -20.13 9.66
C GLY A 114 21.42 -19.39 10.95
N LEU A 115 22.38 -19.36 11.88
CA LEU A 115 22.27 -18.76 13.20
C LEU A 115 23.40 -17.73 13.41
N GLN A 116 23.04 -16.46 13.53
CA GLN A 116 23.99 -15.42 13.93
C GLN A 116 23.84 -15.17 15.44
N ILE A 117 24.86 -15.57 16.21
CA ILE A 117 24.95 -15.25 17.64
C ILE A 117 25.78 -13.98 17.76
N LYS A 118 25.16 -12.87 18.16
CA LYS A 118 25.90 -11.65 18.50
C LYS A 118 26.42 -11.79 19.94
N PRO A 119 27.73 -11.70 20.18
CA PRO A 119 28.24 -11.69 21.55
C PRO A 119 27.67 -10.49 22.30
N ARG A 120 27.26 -10.70 23.55
CA ARG A 120 26.88 -9.62 24.45
C ARG A 120 28.17 -8.85 24.76
N HIS A 121 28.23 -7.56 24.44
CA HIS A 121 29.33 -6.72 24.89
C HIS A 121 29.33 -6.70 26.43
N THR A 122 30.28 -7.40 27.03
CA THR A 122 30.62 -7.25 28.44
C THR A 122 31.53 -6.03 28.54
N ILE A 123 31.09 -5.03 29.30
CA ILE A 123 31.85 -3.81 29.64
C ILE A 123 33.00 -4.19 30.58
#